data_AF-D8FW27-F1
#
_entry.id   AF-D8FW27-F1
#
_cell.length_a   1.000
_cell.length_b   1.000
_cell.length_c   1.000
_cell.angle_alpha   90.00
_cell.angle_beta   90.00
_cell.angle_gamma   90.00
#
_symmetry.space_group_name_H-M   'P 1'
#
loop_
_entity.id
_entity.type
_entity.pdbx_description
1 polymer ?
#
loop_
_entity_poly.entity_id
_entity_poly.type
_entity_poly.pdbx_seq_one_letter_code
_entity_poly.pdbx_strand_id
1 'polypeptide(L)'
;MVRRNEILGIVLGILLLFVIHSLTITALIFLSSYLPFFNRNYNFFWIPVSIGLWQIVYAIPLILLMKRKQKWGLMKGVIICAVLTALLNGSCWILFTFPR
;
A
#
# COMPACT_ATOMS: atom_id res chain seq x y z
N MET A 1 -18.69 11.58 -21.89
CA MET A 1 -19.02 10.86 -20.63
C MET A 1 -18.02 9.75 -20.30
N VAL A 2 -17.59 8.93 -21.27
CA VAL A 2 -16.62 7.82 -21.07
C VAL A 2 -15.33 8.23 -20.34
N ARG A 3 -14.68 9.32 -20.77
CA ARG A 3 -13.43 9.83 -20.16
C ARG A 3 -13.58 10.28 -18.70
N ARG A 4 -14.73 10.87 -18.34
CA ARG A 4 -15.00 11.31 -16.95
C ARG A 4 -15.14 10.11 -16.01
N ASN A 5 -15.75 9.02 -16.50
CA ASN A 5 -15.93 7.78 -15.73
C ASN A 5 -14.60 7.04 -15.55
N GLU A 6 -13.67 7.16 -16.49
CA GLU A 6 -12.30 6.64 -16.34
C GLU A 6 -11.49 7.41 -15.31
N ILE A 7 -11.50 8.75 -15.35
CA ILE A 7 -10.78 9.59 -14.38
C ILE A 7 -11.30 9.32 -12.97
N LEU A 8 -12.63 9.28 -12.79
CA LEU A 8 -13.24 8.90 -11.51
C LEU A 8 -12.82 7.49 -11.08
N GLY A 9 -12.75 6.54 -12.02
CA GLY A 9 -12.23 5.20 -11.75
C GLY A 9 -10.80 5.23 -11.21
N ILE A 10 -9.91 6.01 -11.83
CA ILE A 10 -8.51 6.12 -11.41
C ILE A 10 -8.43 6.74 -10.00
N VAL A 11 -9.13 7.85 -9.75
CA VAL A 11 -9.14 8.52 -8.44
C VAL A 11 -9.68 7.58 -7.36
N LEU A 12 -10.77 6.86 -7.64
CA LEU A 12 -11.32 5.87 -6.71
C LEU A 12 -10.37 4.71 -6.47
N GLY A 13 -9.62 4.27 -7.47
CA GLY A 13 -8.60 3.22 -7.33
C GLY A 13 -7.44 3.64 -6.42
N ILE A 14 -6.99 4.90 -6.55
CA ILE A 14 -5.98 5.47 -5.67
C ILE A 14 -6.51 5.53 -4.23
N LEU A 15 -7.71 6.11 -4.05
CA LEU A 15 -8.33 6.25 -2.72
C LEU A 15 -8.55 4.88 -2.06
N LEU A 16 -9.00 3.88 -2.81
CA LEU A 16 -9.21 2.53 -2.32
C LEU A 16 -7.91 1.93 -1.76
N LEU A 17 -6.82 1.97 -2.54
CA LEU A 17 -5.56 1.39 -2.09
C LEU A 17 -4.97 2.17 -0.90
N PHE A 18 -5.11 3.50 -0.90
CA PHE A 18 -4.65 4.35 0.21
C PHE A 18 -5.38 4.03 1.53
N VAL A 19 -6.69 3.76 1.47
CA VAL A 19 -7.47 3.31 2.63
C VAL A 19 -6.98 1.94 3.12
N ILE A 20 -6.72 0.99 2.22
CA ILE A 20 -6.19 -0.34 2.59
C ILE A 20 -4.82 -0.23 3.25
N HIS A 21 -3.92 0.62 2.73
CA HIS A 21 -2.64 0.90 3.35
C HIS A 21 -2.82 1.45 4.78
N SER A 22 -3.68 2.45 4.96
CA SER A 22 -3.94 3.08 6.26
C SER A 22 -4.51 2.08 7.28
N LEU A 23 -5.43 1.21 6.83
CA LEU A 23 -5.99 0.14 7.66
C LEU A 23 -4.93 -0.89 8.05
N THR A 24 -4.06 -1.26 7.12
CA THR A 24 -2.99 -2.25 7.36
C THR A 24 -1.98 -1.71 8.37
N ILE A 25 -1.57 -0.44 8.24
CA ILE A 25 -0.66 0.20 9.20
C ILE A 25 -1.31 0.29 10.59
N THR A 26 -2.57 0.71 10.65
CA THR A 26 -3.32 0.81 11.92
C THR A 26 -3.44 -0.54 12.61
N ALA A 27 -3.79 -1.59 11.85
CA ALA A 27 -3.87 -2.96 12.35
C ALA A 27 -2.52 -3.47 12.85
N LEU A 28 -1.43 -3.18 12.12
CA LEU A 28 -0.08 -3.58 12.52
C LEU A 28 0.36 -2.91 13.82
N ILE A 29 0.11 -1.60 13.97
CA ILE A 29 0.41 -0.85 15.20
C ILE A 29 -0.40 -1.39 16.38
N PHE A 30 -1.71 -1.62 16.18
CA PHE A 30 -2.57 -2.15 17.23
C PHE A 30 -2.12 -3.55 17.66
N LEU A 31 -1.92 -4.47 16.70
CA LEU A 31 -1.54 -5.85 16.98
C LEU A 31 -0.13 -5.97 17.60
N SER A 32 0.78 -5.06 17.26
CA SER A 32 2.12 -5.01 17.87
C SER A 32 2.09 -4.79 19.39
N SER A 33 1.04 -4.17 19.91
CA SER A 33 0.87 -3.92 21.35
C SER A 33 0.51 -5.19 22.15
N TYR A 34 0.04 -6.24 21.45
CA TYR A 34 -0.43 -7.49 22.07
C TYR A 34 0.48 -8.70 21.75
N LEU A 35 1.39 -8.57 20.78
CA LEU A 35 2.27 -9.65 20.36
C LEU A 35 3.71 -9.40 20.83
N PRO A 36 4.26 -10.22 21.76
CA PRO A 36 5.60 -10.02 22.31
C PRO A 36 6.72 -10.17 21.28
N PHE A 37 6.48 -10.85 20.15
CA PHE A 37 7.39 -10.92 19.01
C PHE A 37 7.60 -9.56 18.31
N PHE A 38 6.63 -8.64 18.44
CA PHE A 38 6.65 -7.30 17.87
C PHE A 38 7.08 -6.24 18.91
N ASN A 39 7.96 -6.60 19.86
CA ASN A 39 8.45 -5.71 20.91
C ASN A 39 8.92 -4.35 20.33
N ARG A 40 8.44 -3.27 20.96
CA ARG A 40 8.37 -1.87 20.47
C ARG A 40 9.71 -1.30 19.98
N ASN A 41 10.84 -1.80 20.49
CA ASN A 41 12.18 -1.26 20.23
C ASN A 41 12.78 -1.65 18.87
N TYR A 42 12.41 -2.78 18.26
CA TYR A 42 12.98 -3.22 16.97
C TYR A 42 12.09 -2.87 15.76
N ASN A 43 10.90 -2.35 16.01
CA ASN A 43 9.84 -2.28 15.02
C ASN A 43 9.92 -1.05 14.11
N PHE A 44 10.35 0.11 14.61
CA PHE A 44 10.26 1.36 13.83
C PHE A 44 11.06 1.34 12.51
N PHE A 45 12.19 0.63 12.48
CA PHE A 45 13.04 0.51 11.28
C PHE A 45 12.64 -0.61 10.32
N TRP A 46 12.00 -1.68 10.81
CA TRP A 46 11.59 -2.82 9.98
C TRP A 46 10.16 -2.69 9.44
N ILE A 47 9.32 -1.87 10.07
CA ILE A 47 7.96 -1.55 9.59
C ILE A 47 7.97 -1.00 8.15
N PRO A 48 8.83 -0.03 7.76
CA PRO A 48 8.91 0.42 6.38
C PRO A 48 9.26 -0.72 5.42
N VAL A 49 10.31 -1.51 5.70
CA VAL A 49 10.75 -2.63 4.84
C VAL A 49 9.64 -3.64 4.62
N SER A 50 8.94 -3.99 5.70
CA SER A 50 7.84 -4.96 5.65
C SER A 50 6.61 -4.40 4.94
N ILE A 51 6.30 -3.10 5.02
CA ILE A 51 5.13 -2.49 4.34
C ILE A 51 5.21 -2.64 2.81
N GLY A 52 6.39 -2.51 2.21
CA GLY A 52 6.58 -2.58 0.76
C GLY A 52 6.42 -3.99 0.21
N LEU A 53 6.82 -4.98 1.01
CA LEU A 53 6.58 -6.39 0.70
C LEU A 53 5.13 -6.79 1.01
N TRP A 54 4.56 -6.28 2.10
CA TRP A 54 3.14 -6.51 2.44
C TRP A 54 2.18 -5.93 1.43
N GLN A 55 2.56 -4.86 0.74
CA GLN A 55 1.81 -4.35 -0.41
C GLN A 55 1.47 -5.43 -1.41
N ILE A 56 2.38 -6.35 -1.70
CA ILE A 56 2.18 -7.39 -2.70
C ILE A 56 1.01 -8.30 -2.31
N VAL A 57 0.89 -8.62 -1.02
CA VAL A 57 -0.10 -9.56 -0.49
C VAL A 57 -1.54 -9.07 -0.70
N TYR A 58 -1.81 -7.77 -0.62
CA TYR A 58 -3.15 -7.22 -0.86
C TYR A 58 -3.31 -6.54 -2.23
N ALA A 59 -2.28 -5.89 -2.76
CA ALA A 59 -2.40 -5.15 -4.02
C ALA A 59 -2.57 -6.10 -5.22
N ILE A 60 -1.82 -7.21 -5.28
CA ILE A 60 -1.95 -8.18 -6.38
C ILE A 60 -3.37 -8.79 -6.45
N PRO A 61 -3.93 -9.38 -5.37
CA PRO A 61 -5.27 -9.93 -5.44
C PRO A 61 -6.33 -8.85 -5.73
N LEU A 62 -6.15 -7.63 -5.23
CA LEU A 62 -7.03 -6.51 -5.56
C LEU A 62 -6.99 -6.16 -7.05
N ILE A 63 -5.81 -6.10 -7.66
CA ILE A 63 -5.64 -5.87 -9.11
C ILE A 63 -6.29 -7.01 -9.92
N LEU A 64 -6.09 -8.27 -9.52
CA LEU A 64 -6.70 -9.42 -10.18
C LEU A 64 -8.24 -9.41 -10.09
N LEU A 65 -8.79 -9.02 -8.93
CA LEU A 65 -10.23 -8.81 -8.74
C LEU A 65 -10.77 -7.70 -9.66
N MET A 66 -10.06 -6.58 -9.76
CA MET A 66 -10.45 -5.47 -10.65
C MET A 66 -10.38 -5.85 -12.13
N LYS A 67 -9.37 -6.66 -12.52
CA LYS A 67 -9.24 -7.23 -13.86
C LYS A 67 -10.43 -8.14 -14.18
N ARG A 68 -10.82 -9.03 -13.26
CA ARG A 68 -11.99 -9.92 -13.44
C ARG A 68 -13.30 -9.14 -13.59
N LYS A 69 -13.45 -8.02 -12.87
CA LYS A 69 -14.64 -7.15 -12.95
C LYS A 69 -14.60 -6.15 -14.11
N GLN A 70 -13.60 -6.22 -14.99
CA GLN A 70 -13.38 -5.30 -16.11
C GLN A 70 -13.38 -3.81 -15.71
N LYS A 71 -13.01 -3.50 -14.46
CA LYS A 71 -12.96 -2.13 -13.94
C LYS A 71 -11.59 -1.50 -14.24
N TRP A 72 -11.32 -1.27 -15.52
CA TRP A 72 -10.01 -0.82 -16.01
C TRP A 72 -9.53 0.50 -15.40
N GLY A 73 -10.42 1.48 -15.22
CA GLY A 73 -10.08 2.75 -14.56
C GLY A 73 -9.63 2.56 -13.11
N LEU A 74 -10.37 1.75 -12.35
CA LEU A 74 -10.03 1.45 -10.95
C LEU A 74 -8.72 0.68 -10.83
N MET A 75 -8.51 -0.28 -11.73
CA MET A 75 -7.28 -1.06 -11.81
C MET A 75 -6.06 -0.17 -12.04
N LYS A 76 -6.15 0.78 -13.00
CA LYS A 76 -5.07 1.75 -13.26
C LYS A 76 -4.77 2.60 -12.02
N GLY A 77 -5.81 3.08 -11.33
CA GLY A 77 -5.65 3.84 -10.08
C GLY A 77 -4.92 3.05 -8.99
N VAL A 78 -5.31 1.79 -8.78
CA VAL A 78 -4.67 0.89 -7.82
C VAL A 78 -3.20 0.66 -8.18
N ILE A 79 -2.88 0.39 -9.46
CA ILE A 79 -1.50 0.16 -9.90
C ILE A 79 -0.65 1.42 -9.69
N ILE A 80 -1.14 2.60 -10.10
CA ILE A 80 -0.41 3.87 -9.92
C ILE A 80 -0.10 4.10 -8.44
N CYS A 81 -1.10 3.96 -7.58
CA CYS A 81 -0.92 4.13 -6.14
C CYS A 81 0.06 3.10 -5.56
N ALA A 82 -0.01 1.84 -5.97
CA ALA A 82 0.91 0.79 -5.52
C ALA A 82 2.36 1.08 -5.92
N VAL A 83 2.60 1.56 -7.14
CA VAL A 83 3.93 1.92 -7.61
C VAL A 83 4.47 3.12 -6.83
N LEU A 84 3.65 4.16 -6.61
CA LEU A 84 4.04 5.33 -5.82
C LEU A 84 4.41 4.95 -4.38
N THR A 85 3.61 4.09 -3.74
CA THR A 85 3.91 3.62 -2.38
C THR A 85 5.19 2.80 -2.35
N ALA A 86 5.43 1.93 -3.34
CA ALA A 86 6.67 1.15 -3.43
C ALA A 86 7.91 2.06 -3.59
N LEU A 87 7.83 3.09 -4.45
CA LEU A 87 8.90 4.06 -4.65
C LEU A 87 9.16 4.90 -3.39
N LEU A 88 8.10 5.39 -2.73
CA LEU A 88 8.20 6.13 -1.49
C LEU A 88 8.87 5.27 -0.41
N ASN A 89 8.46 4.01 -0.30
CA ASN A 89 9.02 3.11 0.69
C ASN A 89 10.50 2.75 0.41
N GLY A 90 10.84 2.45 -0.84
CA GLY A 90 12.24 2.23 -1.23
C GLY A 90 13.12 3.45 -0.95
N SER A 91 12.60 4.65 -1.21
CA SER A 91 13.31 5.91 -0.90
C SER A 91 13.51 6.11 0.59
N CYS A 92 12.48 5.87 1.41
CA CYS A 92 12.59 5.88 2.87
C CYS A 92 13.64 4.88 3.35
N TRP A 93 13.68 3.67 2.79
CA TRP A 93 14.65 2.65 3.17
C TRP A 93 16.10 3.09 2.92
N ILE A 94 16.39 3.67 1.75
CA ILE A 94 17.72 4.20 1.44
C ILE A 94 18.09 5.30 2.43
N LEU A 95 17.18 6.25 2.68
CA LEU A 95 17.42 7.38 3.58
C LEU A 95 17.67 6.95 5.03
N PHE A 96 16.93 5.96 5.53
CA PHE A 96 17.07 5.47 6.90
C PHE A 96 18.23 4.48 7.08
N THR A 97 18.62 3.74 6.04
CA THR A 97 19.72 2.76 6.11
C THR A 97 21.10 3.43 5.94
N PHE A 98 21.16 4.50 5.15
CA PHE A 98 22.38 5.30 4.98
C PHE A 98 22.18 6.71 5.57
N PRO A 99 22.02 6.84 6.90
CA PRO A 99 22.02 8.16 7.53
C PRO A 99 23.42 8.76 7.32
N ARG A 100 23.47 9.93 6.68
CA ARG A 100 24.70 10.72 6.59
C ARG A 100 25.07 11.30 7.96
#